data_AF-A0AAF0R287-F1
#
_entry.id   AF-A0AAF0R287-F1
#
_cell.length_a   1.000
_cell.length_b   1.000
_cell.length_c   1.000
_cell.angle_alpha   90.00
_cell.angle_beta   90.00
_cell.angle_gamma   90.00
#
_symmetry.space_group_name_H-M   'P 1'
#
loop_
_entity.id
_entity.type
_entity.pdbx_description
1 polymer ?
#
loop_
_entity_poly.entity_id
_entity_poly.type
_entity_poly.pdbx_seq_one_letter_code
_entity_poly.pdbx_strand_id
1 'polypeptide(L)'
;MRALVDFGLFNYHQQQGDSYSLTSVGRLLVENDPSNKRLYFILFQHPVLLKIVASMSDWLRDDLPTAFETAHGKSIWDYCSEEPEFSGVFNDAMASDSRLISTLLISDCF
;
A
#
# COMPACT_ATOMS: atom_id res chain seq x y z
N MET A 1 -17.62 4.98 9.21
CA MET A 1 -17.04 4.00 10.16
C MET A 1 -17.69 2.62 10.09
N ARG A 2 -19.02 2.48 9.98
CA ARG A 2 -19.69 1.17 9.88
C ARG A 2 -19.15 0.26 8.76
N ALA A 3 -18.96 0.76 7.54
CA ALA A 3 -18.32 -0.03 6.48
C ALA A 3 -16.93 -0.55 6.86
N LEU A 4 -16.12 0.23 7.58
CA LEU A 4 -14.78 -0.18 8.03
C LEU A 4 -14.84 -1.21 9.18
N VAL A 5 -15.96 -1.27 9.90
CA VAL A 5 -16.26 -2.36 10.84
C VAL A 5 -16.56 -3.64 10.05
N ASP A 6 -17.36 -3.55 8.99
CA ASP A 6 -17.66 -4.68 8.10
C ASP A 6 -16.41 -5.20 7.37
N PHE A 7 -15.49 -4.30 7.00
CA PHE A 7 -14.15 -4.66 6.48
C PHE A 7 -13.17 -5.16 7.55
N GLY A 8 -13.56 -5.19 8.83
CA GLY A 8 -12.75 -5.73 9.91
C GLY A 8 -11.59 -4.84 10.36
N LEU A 9 -11.60 -3.54 10.05
CA LEU A 9 -10.58 -2.58 10.52
C LEU A 9 -10.89 -2.03 11.91
N PHE A 10 -12.16 -1.96 12.28
CA PHE A 10 -12.61 -1.46 13.58
C PHE A 10 -13.59 -2.42 14.25
N ASN A 11 -13.56 -2.47 15.57
CA ASN A 11 -14.63 -3.00 16.41
C ASN A 11 -15.56 -1.86 16.81
N TYR A 12 -16.86 -2.11 16.85
CA TYR A 12 -17.86 -1.15 17.35
C TYR A 12 -18.32 -1.57 18.75
N HIS A 13 -18.35 -0.62 19.68
CA HIS A 13 -18.80 -0.83 21.06
C HIS A 13 -19.89 0.18 21.42
N GLN A 14 -20.96 -0.31 22.06
CA GLN A 14 -22.13 0.48 22.41
C GLN A 14 -22.24 0.77 23.93
N GLN A 15 -21.23 0.42 24.73
CA GLN A 15 -21.37 0.37 26.19
C GLN A 15 -21.36 1.75 26.90
N GLN A 16 -21.06 2.87 26.21
CA GLN A 16 -21.11 4.23 26.79
C GLN A 16 -21.24 5.34 25.73
N GLY A 17 -21.89 5.02 24.59
CA GLY A 17 -21.90 5.84 23.37
C GLY A 17 -21.28 5.07 22.19
N ASP A 18 -21.46 5.59 20.98
CA ASP A 18 -20.87 5.01 19.76
C ASP A 18 -19.35 5.15 19.81
N SER A 19 -18.64 4.07 20.16
CA SER A 19 -17.18 4.06 20.21
C SER A 19 -16.59 2.98 19.29
N TYR A 20 -15.38 3.24 18.81
CA TYR A 20 -14.67 2.37 17.87
C TYR A 20 -13.28 2.07 18.41
N SER A 21 -12.85 0.81 18.33
CA SER A 21 -11.46 0.42 18.62
C SER A 21 -10.84 -0.28 17.41
N LEU A 22 -9.52 -0.14 17.23
CA LEU A 22 -8.82 -0.79 16.12
C LEU A 22 -8.75 -2.30 16.33
N THR A 23 -8.94 -3.06 15.25
CA THR A 23 -8.58 -4.48 15.20
C THR A 23 -7.08 -4.62 14.98
N SER A 24 -6.55 -5.85 15.04
CA SER A 24 -5.15 -6.13 14.67
C SER A 24 -4.84 -5.68 13.24
N VAL A 25 -5.78 -5.83 12.31
CA VAL A 25 -5.62 -5.38 10.91
C VAL A 25 -5.66 -3.85 10.84
N GLY A 26 -6.58 -3.19 11.57
CA GLY A 26 -6.65 -1.74 11.64
C GLY A 26 -5.36 -1.10 12.16
N ARG A 27 -4.66 -1.76 13.09
CA ARG A 27 -3.37 -1.30 13.62
C ARG A 27 -2.26 -1.23 12.55
N LEU A 28 -2.33 -2.06 11.51
CA LEU A 28 -1.37 -2.01 10.40
C LEU A 28 -1.42 -0.69 9.62
N LEU A 29 -2.51 0.08 9.73
CA LEU A 29 -2.65 1.39 9.07
C LEU A 29 -2.17 2.56 9.95
N VAL A 30 -1.74 2.30 11.18
CA VAL A 30 -1.30 3.32 12.14
C VAL A 30 0.20 3.56 12.02
N GLU A 31 0.61 4.83 12.04
CA GLU A 31 2.00 5.27 11.79
C GLU A 31 3.04 4.72 12.78
N ASN A 32 2.66 4.51 14.05
CA ASN A 32 3.58 4.10 15.11
C ASN A 32 3.71 2.58 15.29
N ASP A 33 3.12 1.77 14.41
CA ASP A 33 3.26 0.31 14.49
C ASP A 33 4.53 -0.15 13.75
N PRO A 34 5.39 -0.99 14.35
CA PRO A 34 6.59 -1.52 13.70
C PRO A 34 6.30 -2.32 12.41
N SER A 35 5.08 -2.86 12.30
CA SER A 35 4.61 -3.63 11.15
C SER A 35 3.67 -2.82 10.24
N ASN A 36 3.66 -1.49 10.35
CA ASN A 36 2.71 -0.69 9.60
C ASN A 36 2.86 -0.87 8.07
N LYS A 37 1.72 -1.03 7.41
CA LYS A 37 1.54 -1.15 5.96
C LYS A 37 0.89 0.10 5.37
N ARG A 38 0.84 1.20 6.15
CA ARG A 38 0.19 2.46 5.75
C ARG A 38 0.77 2.99 4.44
N LEU A 39 2.08 2.94 4.27
CA LEU A 39 2.74 3.46 3.08
C LEU A 39 2.41 2.63 1.83
N TYR A 40 2.25 1.32 1.95
CA TYR A 40 1.72 0.49 0.87
C TYR A 40 0.27 0.81 0.55
N PHE A 41 -0.57 1.02 1.56
CA PHE A 41 -1.94 1.44 1.33
C PHE A 41 -1.99 2.76 0.54
N ILE A 42 -1.17 3.75 0.92
CA ILE A 42 -1.04 5.01 0.19
C ILE A 42 -0.56 4.79 -1.25
N LEU A 43 0.46 3.95 -1.45
CA LEU A 43 0.98 3.62 -2.78
C LEU A 43 -0.09 2.99 -3.67
N PHE A 44 -0.87 2.03 -3.18
CA PHE A 44 -1.93 1.38 -3.95
C PHE A 44 -3.14 2.28 -4.23
N GLN A 45 -3.36 3.32 -3.43
CA GLN A 45 -4.36 4.34 -3.71
C GLN A 45 -3.83 5.48 -4.59
N HIS A 46 -2.54 5.49 -4.93
CA HIS A 46 -1.95 6.54 -5.76
C HIS A 46 -2.50 6.46 -7.19
N PRO A 47 -2.86 7.60 -7.84
CA PRO A 47 -3.42 7.61 -9.20
C PRO A 47 -2.58 6.86 -10.23
N VAL A 48 -1.25 6.91 -10.08
CA VAL A 48 -0.31 6.18 -10.95
C VAL A 48 -0.57 4.67 -10.91
N LEU A 49 -0.79 4.08 -9.74
CA LEU A 49 -1.10 2.64 -9.63
C LEU A 49 -2.55 2.33 -10.00
N LEU A 50 -3.50 3.21 -9.66
CA LEU A 50 -4.90 3.02 -10.06
C LEU A 50 -5.06 2.97 -11.59
N LYS A 51 -4.27 3.76 -12.32
CA LYS A 51 -4.26 3.73 -13.79
C LYS A 51 -3.82 2.36 -14.32
N ILE A 52 -2.87 1.70 -13.67
CA ILE A 52 -2.42 0.34 -14.04
C ILE A 52 -3.60 -0.63 -13.96
N VAL A 53 -4.36 -0.58 -12.86
CA VAL A 53 -5.54 -1.44 -12.64
C VAL A 53 -6.59 -1.18 -13.73
N ALA A 54 -6.82 0.09 -14.07
CA ALA A 54 -7.76 0.47 -15.14
C ALA A 54 -7.30 -0.02 -16.53
N SER A 55 -5.99 -0.06 -16.79
CA SER A 55 -5.40 -0.51 -18.05
C SER A 55 -5.18 -2.03 -18.13
N MET A 56 -5.56 -2.82 -17.11
CA MET A 56 -5.30 -4.26 -17.11
C MET A 56 -5.95 -5.01 -18.29
N SER A 57 -7.15 -4.59 -18.71
CA SER A 57 -7.82 -5.22 -19.87
C SER A 57 -7.08 -4.98 -21.18
N ASP A 58 -6.48 -3.80 -21.31
CA ASP A 58 -5.72 -3.41 -22.50
C ASP A 58 -4.37 -4.11 -22.49
N TRP A 59 -3.71 -4.16 -21.34
CA TRP A 59 -2.44 -4.88 -21.16
C TRP A 59 -2.55 -6.35 -21.51
N LEU A 60 -3.63 -7.03 -21.11
CA LEU A 60 -3.86 -8.43 -21.45
C LEU A 60 -4.06 -8.69 -22.95
N ARG A 61 -4.27 -7.64 -23.75
CA ARG A 61 -4.47 -7.71 -25.21
C ARG A 61 -3.27 -7.16 -25.98
N ASP A 62 -2.35 -6.49 -25.30
CA ASP A 62 -1.17 -5.86 -25.88
C ASP A 62 0.05 -6.79 -25.73
N ASP A 63 1.06 -6.57 -26.56
CA ASP A 63 2.35 -7.28 -26.51
C ASP A 63 3.35 -6.57 -25.57
N LEU A 64 2.93 -5.51 -24.87
CA LEU A 64 3.78 -4.78 -23.93
C LEU A 64 4.12 -5.62 -22.69
N PRO A 65 5.37 -5.55 -22.16
CA PRO A 65 5.83 -6.46 -21.11
C PRO A 65 5.07 -6.32 -19.79
N THR A 66 4.65 -5.11 -19.43
CA THR A 66 3.98 -4.84 -18.14
C THR A 66 2.73 -3.98 -18.27
N ALA A 67 1.80 -4.17 -17.32
CA ALA A 67 0.63 -3.31 -17.19
C ALA A 67 1.01 -1.86 -16.89
N PHE A 68 2.17 -1.62 -16.26
CA PHE A 68 2.70 -0.28 -16.02
C PHE A 68 3.05 0.40 -17.33
N GLU A 69 3.78 -0.28 -18.21
CA GLU A 69 4.15 0.24 -19.53
C GLU A 69 2.93 0.46 -20.41
N THR A 70 1.93 -0.42 -20.33
CA THR A 70 0.65 -0.20 -21.03
C THR A 70 -0.05 1.07 -20.53
N ALA A 71 -0.06 1.30 -19.22
CA ALA A 71 -0.74 2.46 -18.62
C ALA A 71 0.02 3.79 -18.85
N HIS A 72 1.35 3.75 -18.87
CA HIS A 72 2.19 4.96 -18.77
C HIS A 72 3.19 5.15 -19.92
N GLY A 73 3.31 4.18 -20.82
CA GLY A 73 4.18 4.24 -22.01
C GLY A 73 5.68 4.13 -21.75
N LYS A 74 6.08 3.88 -20.50
CA LYS A 74 7.47 3.74 -20.06
C LYS A 74 7.57 2.79 -18.87
N SER A 75 8.77 2.29 -18.59
CA SER A 75 8.99 1.42 -17.43
C SER A 75 8.73 2.17 -16.12
N ILE A 76 8.45 1.43 -15.04
CA ILE A 76 8.31 2.03 -13.70
C ILE A 76 9.57 2.77 -13.26
N TRP A 77 10.75 2.30 -13.69
CA TRP A 77 12.04 2.89 -13.33
C TRP A 77 12.24 4.22 -14.04
N ASP A 78 11.94 4.28 -15.34
CA ASP A 78 12.00 5.53 -16.11
C ASP A 78 10.98 6.53 -15.53
N TYR A 79 9.76 6.06 -15.21
CA TYR A 79 8.74 6.88 -14.56
C TYR A 79 9.24 7.45 -13.23
N CYS A 80 9.78 6.63 -12.34
CA CYS A 80 10.32 7.08 -11.04
C CYS A 80 11.53 8.02 -11.19
N SER A 81 12.28 7.95 -12.29
CA SER A 81 13.39 8.87 -12.53
C SER A 81 12.91 10.25 -13.00
N GLU A 82 11.78 10.31 -13.70
CA GLU A 82 11.19 11.54 -14.22
C GLU A 82 10.20 12.21 -13.25
N GLU A 83 9.56 11.44 -12.35
CA GLU A 83 8.49 11.90 -11.46
C GLU A 83 8.89 11.74 -9.97
N PRO A 84 9.57 12.74 -9.37
CA PRO A 84 10.09 12.66 -8.01
C PRO A 84 9.02 12.44 -6.93
N GLU A 85 7.80 12.96 -7.12
CA GLU A 85 6.70 12.79 -6.17
C GLU A 85 6.31 11.32 -6.04
N PHE A 86 6.05 10.65 -7.17
CA PHE A 86 5.73 9.22 -7.18
C PHE A 86 6.93 8.39 -6.70
N SER A 87 8.13 8.77 -7.11
CA SER A 87 9.38 8.12 -6.68
C SER A 87 9.54 8.14 -5.16
N GLY A 88 9.23 9.27 -4.50
CA GLY A 88 9.23 9.39 -3.04
C GLY A 88 8.26 8.42 -2.38
N VAL A 89 7.00 8.42 -2.82
CA VAL A 89 5.96 7.52 -2.28
C VAL A 89 6.33 6.04 -2.50
N PHE A 90 6.85 5.70 -3.67
CA PHE A 90 7.30 4.36 -4.00
C PHE A 90 8.45 3.92 -3.09
N ASN A 91 9.48 4.77 -2.95
CA ASN A 91 10.65 4.46 -2.12
C ASN A 91 10.29 4.33 -0.63
N ASP A 92 9.42 5.20 -0.11
CA ASP A 92 8.95 5.14 1.27
C ASP A 92 8.18 3.85 1.54
N ALA A 93 7.29 3.45 0.63
CA ALA A 93 6.57 2.19 0.74
C ALA A 93 7.52 0.98 0.74
N MET A 94 8.43 0.90 -0.23
CA MET A 94 9.43 -0.18 -0.29
C MET A 94 10.30 -0.24 0.97
N ALA A 95 10.77 0.91 1.44
CA ALA A 95 11.59 1.01 2.65
C ALA A 95 10.86 0.56 3.92
N SER A 96 9.54 0.79 4.01
CA SER A 96 8.72 0.35 5.15
C SER A 96 8.78 -1.15 5.38
N ASP A 97 8.58 -1.93 4.31
CA ASP A 97 8.61 -3.39 4.40
C ASP A 97 10.01 -3.93 4.57
N SER A 98 11.00 -3.34 3.90
CA SER A 98 12.40 -3.75 4.07
C SER A 98 12.86 -3.61 5.51
N ARG A 99 12.50 -2.51 6.22
CA ARG A 99 12.83 -2.36 7.65
C ARG A 99 12.24 -3.47 8.49
N LEU A 100 10.96 -3.79 8.32
CA LEU A 100 10.29 -4.87 9.05
C LEU A 100 10.97 -6.22 8.81
N ILE A 101 11.22 -6.57 7.55
CA ILE A 101 11.86 -7.84 7.16
C ILE A 101 13.27 -7.92 7.75
N SER A 102 14.07 -6.85 7.61
CA SER A 102 15.42 -6.82 8.19
C SER A 102 15.41 -6.96 9.71
N THR A 103 14.49 -6.31 10.42
CA THR A 103 14.36 -6.47 11.87
C THR A 103 14.07 -7.92 12.26
N LEU A 104 13.14 -8.59 11.58
CA LEU A 104 12.81 -9.99 11.84
C LEU A 104 14.00 -10.93 11.56
N LEU A 105 14.67 -10.75 10.43
CA LEU A 105 15.81 -11.59 10.06
C LEU A 105 16.99 -11.42 11.03
N ILE A 106 17.25 -10.20 11.52
CA ILE A 106 18.32 -9.94 12.48
C ILE A 106 17.95 -10.47 13.87
N SER A 107 16.69 -10.34 14.30
CA SER A 107 16.26 -10.84 15.61
C SER A 107 16.31 -12.36 15.71
N ASP A 108 16.09 -13.07 14.60
CA ASP A 108 16.15 -14.54 14.55
C ASP A 108 17.58 -15.09 14.47
N CYS A 109 18.59 -14.23 14.33
CA CYS A 109 20.00 -14.62 14.28
C CYS A 109 20.69 -14.71 15.66
N PHE A 110 19.97 -14.47 16.77
CA PHE A 110 20.52 -14.48 18.13
C PHE A 110 19.70 -15.35 19.10
#